data_AF-K1UP43-F1
#
_entry.id   AF-K1UP43-F1
#
_cell.length_a   1.000
_cell.length_b   1.000
_cell.length_c   1.000
_cell.angle_alpha   90.00
_cell.angle_beta   90.00
_cell.angle_gamma   90.00
#
_symmetry.space_group_name_H-M   'P 1'
#
loop_
_entity.id
_entity.type
_entity.pdbx_description
1 polymer ?
#
loop_
_entity_poly.entity_id
_entity_poly.type
_entity_poly.pdbx_seq_one_letter_code
_entity_poly.pdbx_strand_id
1 'polypeptide(L)'
;MLYYNNFHGQNEVNQVKKQTLVPLITFLLGICLVSLIVYKTDTHEKEQRHITAQLNVATYGERIKNEITNGIEITDTLKQILISEDGEIHQFETIAGNLMSDSIESVQLAPNGVVTDIYPANEKEAGKIDLIHDKDRGKISCYARDNHTIITQGPFKLKQGGYGIAVRN
;
A
#
# COMPACT_ATOMS: atom_id res chain seq x y z
N MET A 1 58.10 -20.22 -64.02
CA MET A 1 58.29 -20.73 -62.64
C MET A 1 57.69 -19.84 -61.54
N LEU A 2 57.49 -18.53 -61.77
CA LEU A 2 56.90 -17.60 -60.77
C LEU A 2 55.40 -17.81 -60.47
N TYR A 3 54.63 -18.44 -61.37
CA TYR A 3 53.19 -18.66 -61.18
C TYR A 3 52.84 -19.78 -60.18
N TYR A 4 53.72 -20.77 -59.99
CA TYR A 4 53.44 -21.95 -59.14
C TYR A 4 53.62 -21.65 -57.64
N ASN A 5 54.60 -20.79 -57.30
CA ASN A 5 54.85 -20.38 -55.91
C ASN A 5 53.77 -19.45 -55.35
N ASN A 6 53.12 -18.65 -56.21
CA ASN A 6 52.01 -17.78 -55.80
C ASN A 6 50.76 -18.58 -55.39
N PHE A 7 50.47 -19.69 -56.07
CA PHE A 7 49.30 -20.51 -55.77
C PHE A 7 49.42 -21.24 -54.41
N HIS A 8 50.63 -21.72 -54.08
CA HIS A 8 50.89 -22.40 -52.80
C HIS A 8 50.84 -21.42 -51.62
N GLY A 9 51.50 -20.25 -51.74
CA GLY A 9 51.45 -19.20 -50.71
C GLY A 9 50.03 -18.65 -50.49
N GLN A 10 49.23 -18.53 -51.56
CA GLN A 10 47.86 -18.04 -51.46
C GLN A 10 46.90 -19.08 -50.85
N ASN A 11 47.15 -20.38 -51.05
CA ASN A 11 46.43 -21.44 -50.36
C ASN A 11 46.78 -21.53 -48.87
N GLU A 12 48.06 -21.39 -48.51
CA GLU A 12 48.50 -21.35 -47.11
C GLU A 12 47.93 -20.15 -46.36
N VAL A 13 47.96 -18.95 -46.96
CA VAL A 13 47.35 -17.73 -46.39
C VAL A 13 45.84 -17.90 -46.22
N ASN A 14 45.15 -18.54 -47.16
CA ASN A 14 43.72 -18.83 -47.04
C ASN A 14 43.42 -19.89 -45.97
N GLN A 15 44.30 -20.87 -45.78
CA GLN A 15 44.16 -21.91 -44.76
C GLN A 15 44.39 -21.34 -43.35
N VAL A 16 45.41 -20.49 -43.19
CA VAL A 16 45.69 -19.76 -41.94
C VAL A 16 44.55 -18.77 -41.63
N LYS A 17 44.07 -18.00 -42.62
CA LYS A 17 42.90 -17.14 -42.44
C LYS A 17 41.67 -17.94 -41.99
N LYS A 18 41.42 -19.12 -42.57
CA LYS A 18 40.29 -19.97 -42.18
C LYS A 18 40.43 -20.50 -40.74
N GLN A 19 41.64 -20.91 -40.33
CA GLN A 19 41.92 -21.38 -38.97
C GLN A 19 41.70 -20.29 -37.90
N THR A 20 41.91 -19.01 -38.21
CA THR A 20 41.71 -17.91 -37.26
C THR A 20 40.34 -17.24 -37.37
N LEU A 21 39.73 -17.23 -38.56
CA LEU A 21 38.44 -16.58 -38.80
C LEU A 21 37.28 -17.36 -38.18
N VAL A 22 37.31 -18.70 -38.25
CA VAL A 22 36.26 -19.56 -37.66
C VAL A 22 36.13 -19.34 -36.14
N PRO A 23 37.19 -19.43 -35.31
CA PRO A 23 37.08 -19.20 -33.88
C PRO A 23 36.69 -17.75 -33.55
N LEU A 24 37.12 -16.76 -34.35
CA LEU A 24 36.72 -15.37 -34.17
C LEU A 24 35.21 -15.18 -34.39
N ILE A 25 34.65 -15.77 -35.46
CA ILE A 25 33.21 -15.72 -35.73
C ILE A 25 32.44 -16.43 -34.62
N THR A 26 32.88 -17.62 -34.20
CA THR A 26 32.24 -18.35 -33.10
C THR A 26 32.27 -17.54 -31.79
N PHE A 27 33.37 -16.87 -31.49
CA PHE A 27 33.50 -16.01 -30.33
C PHE A 27 32.55 -14.80 -30.39
N LEU A 28 32.49 -14.12 -31.53
CA LEU A 28 31.58 -12.98 -31.73
C LEU A 28 30.11 -13.39 -31.66
N LEU A 29 29.75 -14.53 -32.23
CA LEU A 29 28.39 -15.09 -32.12
C LEU A 29 28.06 -15.46 -30.67
N GLY A 30 29.02 -16.02 -29.93
CA GLY A 30 28.87 -16.30 -28.51
C GLY A 30 28.59 -15.03 -27.69
N ILE A 31 29.38 -13.98 -27.90
CA ILE A 31 29.15 -12.67 -27.26
C ILE A 31 27.77 -12.13 -27.64
N CYS A 32 27.42 -12.15 -28.93
CA CYS A 32 26.14 -11.66 -29.41
C CYS A 32 24.96 -12.39 -28.73
N LEU A 33 25.01 -13.73 -28.64
CA LEU A 33 23.99 -14.53 -27.99
C LEU A 33 23.88 -14.22 -26.49
N VAL A 34 25.01 -14.14 -25.78
CA VAL A 34 25.03 -13.78 -24.34
C VAL A 34 24.47 -12.38 -24.12
N SER A 35 24.88 -11.38 -24.92
CA SER A 35 24.37 -10.02 -24.84
C SER A 35 22.85 -9.94 -25.08
N LEU A 36 22.34 -10.72 -26.04
CA LEU A 36 20.91 -10.76 -26.35
C LEU A 36 20.10 -11.37 -25.19
N ILE A 37 20.59 -12.45 -24.59
CA ILE A 37 20.00 -13.06 -23.40
C ILE A 37 19.98 -12.06 -22.24
N VAL A 38 21.13 -11.44 -21.93
CA VAL A 38 21.23 -10.45 -20.83
C VAL A 38 20.27 -9.28 -21.06
N TYR A 39 20.22 -8.73 -22.27
CA TYR A 39 19.30 -7.64 -22.60
C TYR A 39 17.84 -8.03 -22.36
N LYS A 40 17.41 -9.20 -22.85
CA LYS A 40 16.04 -9.70 -22.67
C LYS A 40 15.72 -9.95 -21.20
N THR A 41 16.62 -10.58 -20.46
CA THR A 41 16.44 -10.85 -19.02
C THR A 41 16.33 -9.55 -18.22
N ASP A 42 17.19 -8.56 -18.46
CA ASP A 42 17.14 -7.26 -17.77
C ASP A 42 15.82 -6.52 -18.05
N THR A 43 15.33 -6.55 -19.30
CA THR A 43 14.02 -5.95 -19.63
C THR A 43 12.87 -6.65 -18.91
N HIS A 44 12.87 -7.99 -18.85
CA HIS A 44 11.82 -8.74 -18.16
C HIS A 44 11.85 -8.51 -16.64
N GLU A 45 13.02 -8.48 -16.01
CA GLU A 45 13.12 -8.19 -14.58
C GLU A 45 12.66 -6.77 -14.24
N LYS A 46 12.93 -5.80 -15.11
CA LYS A 46 12.43 -4.43 -14.94
C LYS A 46 10.90 -4.37 -15.08
N GLU A 47 10.35 -4.97 -16.13
CA GLU A 47 8.89 -5.04 -16.32
C GLU A 47 8.19 -5.75 -15.16
N GLN A 48 8.73 -6.89 -14.70
CA GLN A 48 8.19 -7.61 -13.55
C GLN A 48 8.23 -6.76 -12.28
N ARG A 49 9.35 -6.09 -11.98
CA ARG A 49 9.43 -5.16 -10.84
C ARG A 49 8.40 -4.04 -10.93
N HIS A 50 8.20 -3.47 -12.12
CA HIS A 50 7.17 -2.46 -12.34
C HIS A 50 5.75 -3.01 -12.11
N ILE A 51 5.43 -4.19 -12.65
CA ILE A 51 4.13 -4.85 -12.47
C ILE A 51 3.91 -5.18 -10.99
N THR A 52 4.89 -5.77 -10.30
CA THR A 52 4.79 -6.07 -8.87
C THR A 52 4.61 -4.80 -8.04
N ALA A 53 5.34 -3.72 -8.35
CA ALA A 53 5.16 -2.45 -7.66
C ALA A 53 3.75 -1.88 -7.87
N GLN A 54 3.22 -1.93 -9.10
CA GLN A 54 1.86 -1.50 -9.40
C GLN A 54 0.81 -2.34 -8.68
N LEU A 55 0.97 -3.66 -8.67
CA LEU A 55 0.09 -4.57 -7.95
C LEU A 55 0.13 -4.29 -6.44
N ASN A 56 1.30 -4.12 -5.85
CA ASN A 56 1.43 -3.79 -4.43
C ASN A 56 0.74 -2.45 -4.09
N VAL A 57 0.96 -1.41 -4.89
CA VAL A 57 0.31 -0.11 -4.68
C VAL A 57 -1.21 -0.23 -4.80
N ALA A 58 -1.72 -0.94 -5.81
CA ALA A 58 -3.16 -1.16 -5.97
C ALA A 58 -3.73 -1.96 -4.79
N THR A 59 -3.06 -3.04 -4.36
CA THR A 59 -3.49 -3.88 -3.25
C THR A 59 -3.52 -3.10 -1.93
N TYR A 60 -2.46 -2.36 -1.60
CA TYR A 60 -2.42 -1.57 -0.37
C TYR A 60 -3.40 -0.38 -0.41
N GLY A 61 -3.54 0.28 -1.56
CA GLY A 61 -4.51 1.36 -1.72
C GLY A 61 -5.94 0.87 -1.55
N GLU A 62 -6.28 -0.27 -2.15
CA GLU A 62 -7.58 -0.90 -2.01
C GLU A 62 -7.84 -1.33 -0.56
N ARG A 63 -6.82 -1.89 0.11
CA ARG A 63 -6.92 -2.27 1.52
C ARG A 63 -7.21 -1.05 2.41
N ILE A 64 -6.46 0.04 2.26
CA ILE A 64 -6.69 1.28 3.03
C ILE A 64 -8.10 1.82 2.79
N LYS A 65 -8.54 1.85 1.53
CA LYS A 65 -9.89 2.28 1.17
C LYS A 65 -10.94 1.43 1.88
N ASN A 66 -10.80 0.11 1.85
CA ASN A 66 -11.76 -0.81 2.44
C ASN A 66 -11.78 -0.72 3.98
N GLU A 67 -10.62 -0.56 4.63
CA GLU A 67 -10.53 -0.37 6.09
C GLU A 67 -11.20 0.94 6.53
N ILE A 68 -11.01 2.04 5.78
CA ILE A 68 -11.69 3.32 6.04
C ILE A 68 -13.20 3.20 5.80
N THR A 69 -13.62 2.60 4.69
CA THR A 69 -15.03 2.39 4.38
C THR A 69 -15.72 1.55 5.46
N ASN A 70 -15.07 0.48 5.92
CA ASN A 70 -15.58 -0.33 7.04
C ASN A 70 -15.74 0.51 8.32
N GLY A 71 -14.77 1.37 8.64
CA GLY A 71 -14.89 2.32 9.75
C GLY A 71 -16.09 3.27 9.60
N ILE A 72 -16.37 3.74 8.38
CA ILE A 72 -17.55 4.57 8.08
C ILE A 72 -18.84 3.77 8.32
N GLU A 73 -18.95 2.56 7.77
CA GLU A 73 -20.12 1.69 7.87
C GLU A 73 -20.46 1.36 9.34
N ILE A 74 -19.44 1.18 10.19
CA ILE A 74 -19.62 1.02 11.64
C ILE A 74 -20.23 2.29 12.25
N THR A 75 -19.69 3.47 11.94
CA THR A 75 -20.24 4.73 12.48
C THR A 75 -21.66 5.02 11.97
N ASP A 76 -21.97 4.66 10.73
CA ASP A 76 -23.33 4.77 10.18
C ASP A 76 -24.30 3.81 10.89
N THR A 77 -23.87 2.59 11.18
CA THR A 77 -24.67 1.62 11.96
C THR A 77 -24.99 2.16 13.35
N LEU A 78 -23.98 2.67 14.07
CA LEU A 78 -24.18 3.28 15.39
C LEU A 78 -25.10 4.50 15.35
N LYS A 79 -24.98 5.33 14.30
CA LYS A 79 -25.88 6.46 14.07
C LYS A 79 -27.33 6.02 13.89
N GLN A 80 -27.60 4.95 13.14
CA GLN A 80 -28.96 4.45 12.99
C GLN A 80 -29.54 3.96 14.33
N ILE A 81 -28.72 3.30 15.16
CA ILE A 81 -29.14 2.87 16.51
C ILE A 81 -29.47 4.07 17.38
N LEU A 82 -28.61 5.10 17.39
CA LEU A 82 -28.88 6.35 18.12
C LEU A 82 -30.19 7.00 17.66
N ILE A 83 -30.49 6.98 16.35
CA ILE A 83 -31.76 7.53 15.83
C ILE A 83 -32.96 6.71 16.30
N SER A 84 -32.85 5.37 16.35
CA SER A 84 -33.96 4.51 16.77
C SER A 84 -34.23 4.51 18.26
N GLU A 85 -33.21 4.79 19.08
CA GLU A 85 -33.24 4.73 20.55
C GLU A 85 -33.13 6.13 21.18
N ASP A 86 -33.72 7.15 20.54
CA ASP A 86 -33.82 8.53 21.05
C ASP A 86 -32.50 9.15 21.54
N GLY A 87 -31.39 8.80 20.88
CA GLY A 87 -30.06 9.32 21.16
C GLY A 87 -29.24 8.49 22.16
N GLU A 88 -29.73 7.33 22.60
CA GLU A 88 -29.04 6.46 23.54
C GLU A 88 -28.59 5.12 22.91
N ILE A 89 -27.57 4.49 23.49
CA ILE A 89 -27.18 3.11 23.16
C ILE A 89 -27.03 2.32 24.46
N HIS A 90 -28.07 1.59 24.87
CA HIS A 90 -28.08 0.88 26.15
C HIS A 90 -27.06 -0.26 26.26
N GLN A 91 -26.70 -0.91 25.14
CA GLN A 91 -25.79 -2.07 25.10
C GLN A 91 -24.51 -1.76 24.31
N PHE A 92 -23.96 -0.56 24.50
CA PHE A 92 -22.82 -0.07 23.70
C PHE A 92 -21.66 -1.06 23.64
N GLU A 93 -21.21 -1.60 24.78
CA GLU A 93 -20.08 -2.54 24.82
C GLU A 93 -20.34 -3.81 23.98
N THR A 94 -21.54 -4.39 24.06
CA THR A 94 -21.90 -5.58 23.28
C THR A 94 -22.00 -5.26 21.79
N ILE A 95 -22.65 -4.15 21.44
CA ILE A 95 -22.81 -3.72 20.05
C ILE A 95 -21.45 -3.40 19.44
N ALA A 96 -20.66 -2.55 20.09
CA ALA A 96 -19.33 -2.17 19.65
C ALA A 96 -18.42 -3.39 19.51
N GLY A 97 -18.43 -4.31 20.49
CA GLY A 97 -17.67 -5.55 20.42
C GLY A 97 -18.01 -6.44 19.23
N ASN A 98 -19.28 -6.50 18.83
CA ASN A 98 -19.71 -7.23 17.64
C ASN A 98 -19.38 -6.51 16.32
N LEU A 99 -19.17 -5.19 16.36
CA LEU A 99 -18.80 -4.38 15.19
C LEU A 99 -17.29 -4.27 14.98
N MET A 100 -16.47 -4.70 15.95
CA MET A 100 -15.01 -4.69 15.83
C MET A 100 -14.51 -5.55 14.67
N SER A 101 -13.38 -5.16 14.11
CA SER A 101 -12.59 -5.96 13.17
C SER A 101 -11.10 -5.78 13.46
N ASP A 102 -10.25 -6.59 12.83
CA ASP A 102 -8.78 -6.50 12.99
C ASP A 102 -8.19 -5.12 12.64
N SER A 103 -8.95 -4.29 11.91
CA SER A 103 -8.54 -2.93 11.49
C SER A 103 -9.05 -1.81 12.40
N ILE A 104 -9.95 -2.13 13.34
CA ILE A 104 -10.55 -1.16 14.25
C ILE A 104 -9.88 -1.33 15.61
N GLU A 105 -9.17 -0.29 16.03
CA GLU A 105 -8.57 -0.26 17.38
C GLU A 105 -9.64 0.02 18.43
N SER A 106 -10.56 0.95 18.13
CA SER A 106 -11.54 1.45 19.08
C SER A 106 -12.81 1.97 18.45
N VAL A 107 -13.92 1.87 19.16
CA VAL A 107 -15.20 2.52 18.86
C VAL A 107 -15.57 3.44 20.02
N GLN A 108 -16.08 4.65 19.73
CA GLN A 108 -16.33 5.68 20.73
C GLN A 108 -17.70 6.35 20.52
N LEU A 109 -18.40 6.65 21.62
CA LEU A 109 -19.55 7.58 21.62
C LEU A 109 -19.14 8.90 22.22
N ALA A 110 -19.53 9.99 21.56
CA ALA A 110 -19.18 11.34 21.98
C ALA A 110 -20.40 12.27 22.03
N PRO A 111 -21.38 12.05 22.93
CA PRO A 111 -22.52 12.94 23.08
C PRO A 111 -22.04 14.36 23.38
N ASN A 112 -22.60 15.35 22.67
CA ASN A 112 -22.17 16.75 22.69
C ASN A 112 -20.67 16.96 22.38
N GLY A 113 -20.04 15.97 21.73
CA GLY A 113 -18.63 15.98 21.39
C GLY A 113 -17.69 15.57 22.53
N VAL A 114 -18.19 15.14 23.68
CA VAL A 114 -17.38 14.60 24.78
C VAL A 114 -17.47 13.09 24.77
N VAL A 115 -16.33 12.40 24.65
CA VAL A 115 -16.29 10.94 24.62
C VAL A 115 -16.70 10.36 25.98
N THR A 116 -17.84 9.68 26.04
CA THR A 116 -18.39 9.04 27.26
C THR A 116 -18.11 7.55 27.32
N ASP A 117 -18.19 6.88 26.16
CA ASP A 117 -18.09 5.43 26.04
C ASP A 117 -17.02 5.07 25.02
N ILE A 118 -16.20 4.06 25.35
CA ILE A 118 -15.11 3.56 24.52
C ILE A 118 -15.08 2.04 24.63
N TYR A 119 -14.98 1.37 23.48
CA TYR A 119 -14.73 -0.07 23.40
C TYR A 119 -13.48 -0.33 22.57
N PRO A 120 -12.57 -1.24 22.98
CA PRO A 120 -12.64 -2.03 24.22
C PRO A 120 -12.40 -1.18 25.50
N ALA A 121 -13.03 -1.56 26.62
CA ALA A 121 -12.99 -0.77 27.87
C ALA A 121 -11.60 -0.69 28.53
N ASN A 122 -10.63 -1.50 28.08
CA ASN A 122 -9.23 -1.39 28.49
C ASN A 122 -8.53 -0.16 27.86
N GLU A 123 -9.17 0.49 26.89
CA GLU A 123 -8.78 1.79 26.39
C GLU A 123 -9.02 2.85 27.47
N LYS A 124 -7.92 3.14 28.17
CA LYS A 124 -7.77 4.04 29.31
C LYS A 124 -8.66 5.29 29.22
N GLU A 125 -9.10 5.78 30.38
CA GLU A 125 -9.71 7.09 30.62
C GLU A 125 -9.08 8.26 29.84
N ALA A 126 -7.82 8.15 29.41
CA ALA A 126 -7.15 9.09 28.50
C ALA A 126 -7.85 9.30 27.14
N GLY A 127 -8.70 8.37 26.70
CA GLY A 127 -9.52 8.50 25.50
C GLY A 127 -10.79 9.33 25.69
N LYS A 128 -11.25 9.52 26.93
CA LYS A 128 -12.45 10.31 27.27
C LYS A 128 -12.16 11.80 27.24
N ILE A 129 -12.04 12.34 26.02
CA ILE A 129 -11.69 13.74 25.76
C ILE A 129 -12.88 14.51 25.21
N ASP A 130 -12.83 15.83 25.37
CA ASP A 130 -13.70 16.76 24.68
C ASP A 130 -13.16 17.01 23.27
N LEU A 131 -13.79 16.39 22.26
CA LEU A 131 -13.36 16.48 20.86
C LEU A 131 -13.55 17.87 20.26
N ILE A 132 -14.43 18.70 20.83
CA ILE A 132 -14.80 20.03 20.34
C ILE A 132 -13.78 21.06 20.81
N HIS A 133 -13.31 20.92 22.06
CA HIS A 133 -12.34 21.83 22.66
C HIS A 133 -10.90 21.31 22.67
N ASP A 134 -10.66 20.07 22.23
CA ASP A 134 -9.30 19.52 22.08
C ASP A 134 -8.48 20.33 21.06
N LYS A 135 -7.22 20.63 21.42
CA LYS A 135 -6.33 21.47 20.60
C LYS A 135 -6.07 20.91 19.20
N ASP A 136 -5.98 19.59 19.07
CA ASP A 136 -5.58 18.92 17.83
C ASP A 136 -6.79 18.43 17.03
N ARG A 137 -7.92 18.17 17.71
CA ARG A 137 -9.14 17.58 17.14
C ARG A 137 -10.29 18.58 17.03
N GLY A 138 -10.31 19.64 17.84
CA GLY A 138 -11.40 20.61 17.94
C GLY A 138 -11.87 21.17 16.61
N LYS A 139 -10.93 21.71 15.82
CA LYS A 139 -11.26 22.34 14.53
C LYS A 139 -11.94 21.37 13.56
N ILE A 140 -11.42 20.14 13.44
CA ILE A 140 -11.97 19.17 12.47
C ILE A 140 -13.27 18.55 13.00
N SER A 141 -13.37 18.26 14.30
CA SER A 141 -14.60 17.77 14.94
C SER A 141 -15.75 18.79 14.84
N CYS A 142 -15.45 20.08 15.07
CA CYS A 142 -16.43 21.16 14.86
C CYS A 142 -16.89 21.22 13.40
N TYR A 143 -15.96 21.10 12.45
CA TYR A 143 -16.31 21.09 11.02
C TYR A 143 -17.24 19.93 10.67
N ALA A 144 -16.97 18.72 11.17
CA ALA A 144 -17.84 17.56 10.96
C ALA A 144 -19.25 17.80 11.50
N ARG A 145 -19.35 18.24 12.77
CA ARG A 145 -20.62 18.56 13.44
C ARG A 145 -21.41 19.62 12.70
N ASP A 146 -20.79 20.76 12.41
CA ASP A 146 -21.47 21.93 11.86
C ASP A 146 -21.90 21.72 10.40
N ASN A 147 -21.18 20.87 9.65
CA ASN A 147 -21.45 20.58 8.24
C ASN A 147 -22.13 19.22 8.01
N HIS A 148 -22.46 18.48 9.07
CA HIS A 148 -23.10 17.16 8.99
C HIS A 148 -22.37 16.22 8.02
N THR A 149 -21.04 16.18 8.12
CA THR A 149 -20.19 15.48 7.16
C THR A 149 -19.22 14.54 7.87
N ILE A 150 -19.04 13.37 7.26
CA ILE A 150 -18.10 12.38 7.74
C ILE A 150 -16.68 12.86 7.48
N ILE A 151 -15.85 12.84 8.51
CA ILE A 151 -14.44 13.20 8.42
C ILE A 151 -13.55 12.01 8.71
N THR A 152 -12.36 12.03 8.12
CA THR A 152 -11.24 11.19 8.52
C THR A 152 -10.10 12.08 8.99
N GLN A 153 -9.45 11.70 10.08
CA GLN A 153 -8.31 12.43 10.65
C GLN A 153 -7.17 11.44 10.88
N GLY A 154 -5.99 11.70 10.31
CA GLY A 154 -4.81 10.89 10.57
C GLY A 154 -3.68 11.09 9.56
N PRO A 155 -2.56 10.35 9.74
CA PRO A 155 -2.25 9.56 10.93
C PRO A 155 -1.87 10.46 12.12
N PHE A 156 -2.35 10.14 13.33
CA PHE A 156 -1.93 10.83 14.55
C PHE A 156 -1.69 9.83 15.68
N LYS A 157 -0.91 10.25 16.68
CA LYS A 157 -0.61 9.40 17.83
C LYS A 157 -1.87 9.20 18.67
N LEU A 158 -2.32 7.96 18.79
CA LEU A 158 -3.49 7.63 19.61
C LEU A 158 -3.14 7.80 21.09
N LYS A 159 -4.15 8.15 21.90
CA LYS A 159 -3.96 8.25 23.36
C LYS A 159 -3.71 6.86 23.98
N GLN A 160 -4.28 5.80 23.38
CA GLN A 160 -3.96 4.42 23.76
C GLN A 160 -2.55 3.95 23.35
N GLY A 161 -1.87 4.65 22.44
CA GLY A 161 -0.55 4.29 21.91
C GLY A 161 -0.59 3.97 20.41
N GLY A 162 0.57 4.02 19.74
CA GLY A 162 0.64 3.83 18.29
C GLY A 162 0.12 5.03 17.48
N TYR A 163 -0.14 4.79 16.19
CA TYR A 163 -0.70 5.76 15.25
C TYR A 163 -1.97 5.19 14.65
N GLY A 164 -2.96 6.05 14.42
CA GLY A 164 -4.20 5.63 13.79
C GLY A 164 -4.86 6.75 12.99
N ILE A 165 -5.96 6.36 12.35
CA ILE A 165 -6.89 7.25 11.66
C ILE A 165 -8.21 7.17 12.43
N ALA A 166 -8.83 8.32 12.70
CA ALA A 166 -10.16 8.39 13.27
C ALA A 166 -11.17 8.75 12.19
N VAL A 167 -12.26 7.98 12.13
CA VAL A 167 -13.45 8.28 11.32
C VAL A 167 -14.53 8.83 12.25
N ARG A 168 -15.23 9.91 11.87
CA ARG A 168 -16.29 10.54 12.68
C ARG A 168 -17.44 10.99 11.79
N ASN A 169 -18.67 10.80 12.25
CA ASN A 169 -19.93 11.19 11.61
C ASN A 169 -20.56 12.37 12.37
#